data_AF-A0A382N6K9-F1
#
_entry.id   AF-A0A382N6K9-F1
#
_cell.length_a   1.000
_cell.length_b   1.000
_cell.length_c   1.000
_cell.angle_alpha   90.00
_cell.angle_beta   90.00
_cell.angle_gamma   90.00
#
_symmetry.space_group_name_H-M   'P 1'
#
loop_
_entity.id
_entity.type
_entity.pdbx_description
1 polymer ?
#
loop_
_entity_poly.entity_id
_entity_poly.type
_entity_poly.pdbx_seq_one_letter_code
_entity_poly.pdbx_strand_id
1 'polypeptide(L)' 'MKKYLVIGNPVEHSLSPQLHNYWIKKNNIDAVYDKRQLNESDI' A
#
# COMPACT_ATOMS: atom_id res chain seq x y z
N MET A 1 -11.07 10.35 -1.58
CA MET A 1 -10.12 9.36 -1.04
C MET A 1 -9.12 8.91 -2.09
N LYS A 2 -7.83 9.22 -1.88
CA LYS A 2 -6.76 8.75 -2.77
C LYS A 2 -6.30 7.35 -2.37
N LYS A 3 -6.05 6.45 -3.33
CA LYS A 3 -5.53 5.10 -3.06
C LYS A 3 -4.08 4.98 -3.55
N TYR A 4 -3.19 4.59 -2.64
CA TYR A 4 -1.77 4.33 -2.89
C TYR A 4 -1.48 2.84 -2.73
N LEU A 5 -0.45 2.36 -3.44
CA LEU A 5 -0.10 0.94 -3.49
C LEU A 5 1.41 0.74 -3.40
N VAL A 6 1.82 -0.27 -2.63
CA VAL A 6 3.12 -0.93 -2.82
C VAL A 6 2.92 -2.12 -3.76
N ILE A 7 3.72 -2.20 -4.82
CA ILE A 7 3.61 -3.23 -5.86
C ILE A 7 4.87 -4.10 -5.85
N GLY A 8 4.71 -5.42 -5.83
CA GLY A 8 5.84 -6.36 -5.85
C GLY A 8 5.39 -7.82 -5.83
N ASN A 9 6.33 -8.75 -5.92
CA ASN A 9 6.06 -10.19 -5.82
C ASN A 9 7.29 -10.92 -5.26
N PRO A 10 7.25 -11.45 -4.02
CA PRO A 10 6.12 -11.41 -3.08
C PRO A 10 6.02 -10.06 -2.35
N VAL A 11 4.80 -9.50 -2.23
CA VAL A 11 4.56 -8.23 -1.48
C VAL A 11 3.84 -8.44 -0.15
N GLU A 12 3.38 -9.67 0.12
CA GLU A 12 2.51 -9.98 1.26
C GLU A 12 3.14 -9.67 2.62
N HIS A 13 4.46 -9.84 2.75
CA HIS A 13 5.21 -9.59 3.98
C HIS A 13 5.53 -8.11 4.24
N SER A 14 5.15 -7.20 3.34
CA SER A 14 5.46 -5.78 3.48
C SER A 14 4.70 -5.15 4.65
N LEU A 15 5.45 -4.50 5.54
CA LEU A 15 4.91 -3.67 6.63
C LEU A 15 4.63 -2.22 6.18
N SER A 16 4.97 -1.86 4.94
CA SER A 16 4.73 -0.52 4.39
C SER A 16 3.28 -0.07 4.52
N PRO A 17 2.25 -0.90 4.24
CA PRO A 17 0.85 -0.50 4.44
C PRO A 17 0.54 -0.11 5.88
N GLN A 18 1.10 -0.78 6.87
CA GLN A 18 0.87 -0.44 8.29
C GLN A 18 1.49 0.92 8.63
N LEU A 19 2.75 1.14 8.22
CA LEU A 19 3.45 2.40 8.47
C LEU A 19 2.76 3.59 7.80
N HIS A 20 2.40 3.46 6.52
CA HIS A 20 1.76 4.55 5.79
C HIS A 20 0.36 4.85 6.30
N ASN A 21 -0.46 3.83 6.57
CA ASN A 21 -1.80 4.06 7.12
C ASN A 21 -1.76 4.68 8.53
N TYR A 22 -0.75 4.35 9.36
CA TYR A 22 -0.56 5.01 10.65
C TYR A 22 -0.39 6.53 10.49
N TRP A 23 0.49 6.97 9.58
CA TRP A 23 0.73 8.41 9.35
C TRP A 23 -0.43 9.10 8.63
N ILE A 24 -1.07 8.43 7.67
CA ILE A 24 -2.28 8.93 6.99
C ILE A 24 -3.37 9.23 8.01
N LYS A 25 -3.64 8.28 8.94
CA LYS A 25 -4.61 8.47 10.01
C LYS A 25 -4.19 9.58 10.96
N LYS A 26 -2.91 9.60 11.39
CA LYS A 26 -2.38 10.59 12.33
C LYS A 26 -2.45 12.03 11.81
N ASN A 27 -2.36 12.21 10.48
CA ASN A 27 -2.43 13.52 9.84
C ASN A 27 -3.82 13.84 9.24
N ASN A 28 -4.83 13.00 9.51
CA ASN A 28 -6.19 13.17 9.02
C ASN A 28 -6.30 13.34 7.49
N ILE A 29 -5.47 12.61 6.75
CA ILE A 29 -5.40 12.64 5.29
C ILE A 29 -6.45 11.69 4.71
N ASP A 30 -7.25 12.16 3.74
CA ASP A 30 -8.22 11.32 3.00
C ASP A 30 -7.53 10.43 1.95
N ALA A 31 -6.78 9.45 2.44
CA ALA A 31 -6.06 8.48 1.64
C ALA A 31 -6.04 7.09 2.27
N VAL A 32 -5.68 6.07 1.48
CA VAL A 32 -5.38 4.71 1.96
C VAL A 32 -4.13 4.20 1.27
N TYR A 33 -3.35 3.37 1.96
CA TYR A 33 -2.18 2.71 1.40
C TYR A 33 -2.34 1.19 1.51
N ASP A 34 -2.24 0.49 0.39
CA ASP A 34 -2.48 -0.95 0.32
C ASP A 34 -1.34 -1.66 -0.42
N LYS A 35 -1.34 -2.99 -0.45
CA LYS A 35 -0.37 -3.79 -1.21
C LYS A 35 -1.05 -4.43 -2.43
N ARG A 36 -0.32 -4.56 -3.54
CA ARG A 36 -0.76 -5.25 -4.74
C ARG A 36 0.33 -6.20 -5.22
N GLN A 37 0.03 -7.50 -5.22
CA GLN A 37 0.91 -8.48 -5.83
C GLN A 37 0.84 -8.36 -7.35
N LEU A 38 1.99 -8.46 -8.02
CA LEU A 38 2.09 -8.36 -9.48
C LEU A 38 2.72 -9.64 -10.04
N ASN A 39 2.05 -10.27 -11.00
CA ASN A 39 2.57 -11.45 -11.69
C ASN A 39 3.24 -11.05 -13.00
N GLU A 40 4.07 -11.92 -13.56
CA GLU A 40 4.70 -11.67 -14.86
C GLU A 40 3.68 -11.42 -15.97
N SER A 41 2.48 -12.00 -15.87
CA SER A 41 1.37 -11.78 -16.81
C SER A 41 0.72 -10.40 -16.72
N ASP A 42 1.04 -9.61 -15.69
CA ASP A 42 0.49 -8.28 -15.47
C ASP A 42 1.37 -7.15 -16.06
N ILE A 43 2.51 -7.50 -16.69
CA ILE A 43 3.45 -6.61 -17.38
C ILE A 43 3.20 -6.69 -18.89
#